data_AF-A0A2T6ZV07-F1
#
_entry.id   AF-A0A2T6ZV07-F1
#
_cell.length_a   1.000
_cell.length_b   1.000
_cell.length_c   1.000
_cell.angle_alpha   90.00
_cell.angle_beta   90.00
_cell.angle_gamma   90.00
#
_symmetry.space_group_name_H-M   'P 1'
#
loop_
_entity.id
_entity.type
_entity.pdbx_description
1 polymer ?
#
loop_
_entity_poly.entity_id
_entity_poly.type
_entity_poly.pdbx_seq_one_letter_code
_entity_poly.pdbx_strand_id
1 'polypeptide(L)'
;MHLMYTLDKDGNRIYTLKKVTAEGAITKSAHPARFSPDDKYSRHRVTLKKRYGVLMTQQGSFSPSHSSRSEAWILIVYRMQTVVNVACGRKVGGCV
;
A
#
# COMPACT_ATOMS: atom_id res chain seq x y z
N MET A 1 22.32 2.29 8.17
CA MET A 1 22.46 2.27 6.70
C MET A 1 21.98 3.60 6.13
N HIS A 2 22.76 4.24 5.27
CA HIS A 2 22.47 5.58 4.73
C HIS A 2 21.73 5.57 3.40
N LEU A 3 21.68 4.44 2.71
CA LEU A 3 21.04 4.35 1.40
C LEU A 3 19.53 4.29 1.55
N MET A 4 18.86 5.25 0.92
CA MET A 4 17.42 5.40 0.90
C MET A 4 16.90 5.32 -0.54
N TYR A 5 15.60 5.11 -0.71
CA TYR A 5 14.96 5.13 -2.01
C TYR A 5 13.53 5.67 -1.98
N THR A 6 13.06 6.12 -3.14
CA THR A 6 11.65 6.35 -3.47
C THR A 6 11.24 5.48 -4.65
N LEU A 7 9.93 5.32 -4.85
CA LEU A 7 9.37 4.60 -5.99
C LEU A 7 8.87 5.60 -7.02
N ASP A 8 9.26 5.40 -8.27
CA ASP A 8 8.75 6.16 -9.41
C ASP A 8 7.36 5.64 -9.84
N LYS A 9 6.70 6.36 -10.75
CA LYS A 9 5.38 6.01 -11.33
C LYS A 9 5.39 4.62 -12.00
N ASP A 10 6.54 4.23 -12.53
CA ASP A 10 6.77 2.93 -13.17
C ASP A 10 7.17 1.83 -12.17
N GLY A 11 7.34 2.15 -10.88
CA GLY A 11 7.73 1.22 -9.83
C GLY A 11 9.24 0.98 -9.71
N ASN A 12 10.05 1.71 -10.48
CA ASN A 12 11.51 1.68 -10.37
C ASN A 12 11.98 2.41 -9.09
N ARG A 13 13.11 1.95 -8.53
CA ARG A 13 13.69 2.53 -7.30
C ARG A 13 14.67 3.64 -7.66
N ILE A 14 14.43 4.84 -7.14
CA ILE A 14 15.36 5.98 -7.25
C ILE A 14 16.09 6.11 -5.92
N TYR A 15 17.41 5.97 -5.95
CA TYR A 15 18.25 5.97 -4.75
C TYR A 15 18.68 7.38 -4.35
N THR A 16 18.75 7.62 -3.04
CA THR A 16 19.19 8.89 -2.46
C THR A 16 19.76 8.68 -1.07
N LEU A 17 20.57 9.63 -0.61
CA LEU A 17 21.07 9.69 0.77
C LEU A 17 20.20 10.59 1.66
N LYS A 18 19.30 11.38 1.06
CA LYS A 18 18.43 12.32 1.78
C LYS A 18 17.23 11.58 2.37
N LYS A 19 16.81 11.98 3.58
CA LYS A 19 15.62 11.43 4.27
C LYS A 19 14.30 11.97 3.70
N VAL A 20 14.35 13.14 3.09
CA VAL A 20 13.20 13.81 2.46
C VAL A 20 13.62 14.22 1.04
N THR A 21 12.76 13.96 0.08
CA THR A 21 12.95 14.38 -1.32
C THR A 21 12.55 15.85 -1.51
N ALA A 22 12.93 16.44 -2.64
CA ALA A 22 12.52 17.82 -2.98
C ALA A 22 10.99 17.99 -3.07
N GLU A 23 10.28 16.90 -3.39
CA GLU A 23 8.83 16.83 -3.46
C GLU A 23 8.16 16.59 -2.10
N GLY A 24 8.94 16.51 -1.01
CA GLY A 24 8.45 16.29 0.35
C GLY A 24 8.14 14.83 0.69
N ALA A 25 8.31 13.88 -0.24
CA ALA A 25 8.09 12.46 0.03
C ALA A 25 9.18 11.90 0.95
N ILE A 26 8.75 11.14 1.96
CA ILE A 26 9.63 10.48 2.94
C ILE A 26 10.27 9.24 2.29
N THR A 27 11.59 9.14 2.37
CA THR A 27 12.34 8.05 1.75
C THR A 27 12.39 6.81 2.63
N LYS A 28 12.43 5.63 1.99
CA LYS A 28 12.49 4.32 2.67
C LYS A 28 13.91 3.79 2.65
N SER A 29 14.30 3.00 3.65
CA SER A 29 15.62 2.36 3.67
C SER A 29 15.73 1.34 2.53
N ALA A 30 16.81 1.43 1.75
CA ALA A 30 17.06 0.50 0.65
C ALA A 30 17.41 -0.91 1.12
N HIS A 31 17.76 -1.05 2.39
CA HIS A 31 18.21 -2.32 2.97
C HIS A 31 17.05 -3.07 3.61
N PRO A 32 16.99 -4.40 3.45
CA PRO A 32 15.97 -5.21 4.10
C PRO A 32 16.16 -5.21 5.62
N ALA A 33 15.07 -5.48 6.35
CA ALA A 33 15.15 -5.71 7.79
C ALA A 33 16.06 -6.90 8.07
N ARG A 34 16.94 -6.76 9.07
CA ARG A 34 17.85 -7.82 9.50
C ARG A 34 17.04 -9.05 9.91
N PHE A 35 17.42 -10.21 9.38
CA PHE A 35 16.93 -11.49 9.85
C PHE A 35 17.71 -11.90 11.11
N SER A 36 16.99 -12.25 12.16
CA SER A 36 17.55 -12.83 13.38
C SER A 36 16.81 -14.14 13.67
N PRO A 37 17.52 -15.25 13.89
CA PRO A 37 16.90 -16.56 14.14
C PRO A 37 16.14 -16.61 15.48
N ASP A 38 16.49 -15.74 16.43
CA ASP A 38 15.89 -15.57 17.75
C ASP A 38 14.75 -14.51 17.78
N ASP A 39 14.19 -14.14 16.62
CA ASP A 39 13.10 -13.16 16.54
C ASP A 39 11.79 -13.63 17.23
N LYS A 40 11.59 -13.15 18.47
CA LYS A 40 10.40 -13.39 19.30
C LYS A 40 9.07 -13.00 18.61
N TYR A 41 9.10 -12.04 17.68
CA TYR A 41 7.88 -11.52 17.02
C TYR A 41 7.58 -12.19 15.68
N SER A 42 8.30 -13.25 15.31
CA SER A 42 8.08 -14.05 14.12
C SER A 42 6.63 -14.55 13.99
N ARG A 43 6.04 -15.10 15.06
CA ARG A 43 4.64 -15.56 15.10
C ARG A 43 3.66 -14.42 14.81
N HIS A 44 3.85 -13.27 15.45
CA HIS A 44 2.98 -12.10 15.30
C HIS A 44 2.97 -11.57 13.87
N ARG A 45 4.15 -11.54 13.22
CA ARG A 45 4.29 -11.12 11.82
C ARG A 45 3.49 -12.03 10.88
N VAL A 46 3.52 -13.34 11.09
CA VAL A 46 2.75 -14.30 10.27
C VAL A 46 1.25 -14.13 10.51
N THR A 47 0.80 -13.99 11.76
CA THR A 47 -0.62 -13.77 12.09
C THR A 47 -1.16 -12.49 11.46
N LEU A 48 -0.40 -11.39 11.49
CA LEU A 48 -0.76 -10.14 10.81
C LEU A 48 -0.92 -10.37 9.30
N LYS A 49 0.07 -10.97 8.65
CA LYS A 49 -0.02 -11.28 7.21
C LYS A 49 -1.25 -12.14 6.88
N LYS A 50 -1.59 -13.12 7.74
CA LYS A 50 -2.76 -14.01 7.56
C LYS A 50 -4.07 -13.27 7.64
N ARG A 51 -4.22 -12.33 8.59
CA ARG A 51 -5.44 -11.53 8.77
C ARG A 51 -5.73 -10.62 7.57
N TYR A 52 -4.68 -10.10 6.92
CA TYR A 52 -4.81 -9.21 5.77
C TYR A 52 -4.76 -9.92 4.41
N GLY A 53 -4.72 -11.26 4.36
CA GLY A 53 -4.69 -11.98 3.08
C GLY A 53 -3.40 -11.78 2.26
N VAL A 54 -2.30 -11.36 2.91
CA VAL A 54 -1.03 -10.99 2.23
C VAL A 54 -0.09 -12.19 2.09
N LEU A 55 -0.45 -13.37 2.62
CA LEU A 55 0.39 -14.56 2.41
C LEU A 55 0.28 -14.99 0.95
N MET A 56 1.44 -15.34 0.38
CA MET A 56 1.52 -15.92 -0.96
C MET A 56 0.70 -17.20 -1.10
N THR A 57 0.50 -17.97 -0.02
CA THR A 57 -0.32 -19.19 -0.02
C THR A 57 -1.83 -18.91 -0.05
N GLN A 58 -2.26 -17.69 0.26
CA GLN A 58 -3.68 -17.27 0.21
C GLN A 58 -4.01 -16.58 -1.11
N GLN A 59 -3.01 -15.99 -1.76
CA GLN A 59 -3.13 -15.42 -3.09
C GLN A 59 -3.08 -16.58 -4.10
N GLY A 60 -4.25 -17.09 -4.48
CA GLY A 60 -4.35 -18.18 -5.48
C GLY A 60 -3.48 -17.89 -6.70
N SER A 61 -2.77 -18.91 -7.18
CA SER A 61 -1.79 -18.92 -8.28
C SER A 61 -1.76 -17.63 -9.13
N PHE A 62 -1.12 -16.59 -8.61
CA PHE A 62 -0.89 -15.36 -9.36
C PHE A 62 0.30 -15.60 -10.27
N SER A 63 0.05 -16.17 -11.45
CA SER A 63 1.01 -16.11 -12.55
C SER A 63 1.09 -14.65 -13.01
N PRO A 64 2.24 -13.97 -12.92
CA PRO A 64 2.36 -12.61 -13.42
C PRO A 64 2.45 -12.67 -14.94
N SER A 65 1.32 -12.77 -15.64
CA SER A 65 1.29 -12.41 -17.05
C SER A 65 1.40 -10.89 -17.13
N HIS A 66 2.59 -10.39 -17.48
CA HIS A 66 2.77 -9.00 -17.86
C HIS A 66 1.90 -8.70 -19.10
N SER A 67 0.70 -8.17 -18.91
CA SER A 67 0.03 -7.16 -19.74
C SER A 67 -1.39 -6.93 -19.23
N SER A 68 -1.86 -5.69 -19.33
CA SER A 68 -3.19 -5.19 -18.92
C SER A 68 -3.40 -4.95 -17.41
N ARG A 69 -2.81 -3.85 -16.94
CA ARG A 69 -3.49 -2.97 -15.98
C ARG A 69 -4.81 -2.52 -16.64
N SER A 70 -5.96 -2.95 -16.14
CA SER A 70 -7.22 -2.23 -16.31
C SER A 70 -8.21 -2.53 -15.17
N GLU A 71 -8.36 -1.53 -14.30
CA GLU A 71 -9.65 -1.06 -13.75
C GLU A 71 -10.43 -1.85 -12.68
N ALA A 72 -9.86 -2.84 -12.00
CA ALA A 72 -10.58 -3.47 -10.86
C ALA A 72 -10.38 -2.76 -9.51
N TRP A 73 -9.27 -2.04 -9.30
CA TRP A 73 -8.93 -1.46 -7.99
C TRP A 73 -9.67 -0.16 -7.68
N ILE A 74 -10.09 0.60 -8.70
CA ILE A 74 -10.80 1.88 -8.51
C ILE A 74 -12.22 1.65 -7.97
N LEU A 75 -12.89 0.54 -8.35
CA LEU A 75 -14.23 0.20 -7.85
C LEU A 75 -14.26 -0.20 -6.38
N ILE A 76 -13.18 -0.77 -5.84
CA ILE A 76 -13.08 -1.14 -4.42
C ILE A 76 -12.96 0.12 -3.54
N VAL A 77 -12.21 1.13 -3.99
CA VAL A 77 -12.08 2.41 -3.28
C VAL A 77 -13.37 3.22 -3.35
N TYR A 78 -14.05 3.25 -4.51
CA TYR A 78 -15.27 4.05 -4.68
C TYR A 78 -16.48 3.51 -3.90
N ARG A 79 -16.57 2.19 -3.67
CA ARG A 79 -17.70 1.57 -2.95
C ARG A 79 -17.64 1.73 -1.43
N MET A 80 -16.51 2.17 -0.89
CA MET A 80 -16.36 2.48 0.54
C MET A 80 -16.66 3.96 0.87
N GLN A 81 -16.66 4.86 -0.12
CA GLN A 81 -16.98 6.28 0.06
C GLN A 81 -18.50 6.58 0.00
N THR A 82 -19.30 5.70 -0.61
CA THR A 82 -20.76 5.91 -0.75
C THR A 82 -21.54 5.60 0.52
N VAL A 83 -21.04 4.70 1.38
CA VAL A 83 -21.74 4.34 2.64
C VAL A 83 -21.63 5.46 3.69
N VAL A 84 -20.60 6.32 3.62
CA VAL A 84 -20.44 7.46 4.54
C VAL A 84 -21.35 8.65 4.17
N ASN A 85 -21.70 8.82 2.90
CA ASN A 85 -22.52 9.97 2.45
C ASN A 85 -24.03 9.76 2.53
N VAL A 86 -24.52 8.55 2.83
CA VAL A 86 -25.96 8.30 3.08
C VAL A 86 -26.34 8.62 4.55
N ALA A 87 -25.36 8.71 5.46
CA ALA A 87 -25.60 9.00 6.87
C ALA A 87 -25.60 10.51 7.24
N CYS A 88 -25.27 11.41 6.30
CA CYS A 88 -25.36 12.85 6.52
C CYS A 88 -26.35 13.47 5.52
N GLY A 89 -27.60 13.61 5.94
CA GLY A 89 -28.67 14.17 5.15
C GLY A 89 -28.35 15.57 4.63
N ARG A 90 -28.01 15.67 3.34
CA ARG A 90 -28.05 16.92 2.59
C ARG A 90 -29.51 17.33 2.39
N LYS A 91 -29.98 18.25 3.22
CA LYS A 91 -31.19 19.03 2.94
C LYS A 91 -30.90 19.88 1.71
N VAL A 92 -31.47 19.47 0.58
CA VAL A 92 -31.61 20.27 -0.63
C VAL A 92 -32.78 21.25 -0.43
N GLY A 93 -32.60 22.49 -0.89
CA GLY A 93 -33.59 23.55 -0.91
C GLY A 93 -32.96 24.85 -0.43
N GLY A 94 -32.96 25.96 -1.16
CA GLY A 94 -33.56 26.39 -2.43
C GLY A 94 -33.24 27.89 -2.50
N CYS A 95 -32.68 28.37 -3.61
CA CYS A 95 -33.34 29.32 -4.51
C CYS A 95 -34.06 30.50 -3.83
N VAL A 96 -33.51 31.70 -4.11
CA VAL A 96 -33.95 33.08 -3.86
C VAL A 96 -33.78 33.61 -2.44
#